data_AF-A0AA89PZF4-F1
#
_entry.id   AF-A0AA89PZF4-F1
#
_cell.length_a   1.000
_cell.length_b   1.000
_cell.length_c   1.000
_cell.angle_alpha   90.00
_cell.angle_beta   90.00
_cell.angle_gamma   90.00
#
_symmetry.space_group_name_H-M   'P 1'
#
loop_
_entity.id
_entity.type
_entity.pdbx_description
1 polymer ?
#
loop_
_entity_poly.entity_id
_entity_poly.type
_entity_poly.pdbx_seq_one_letter_code
_entity_poly.pdbx_strand_id
1 'polypeptide(L)'
;MTPRPDLLTLSIACPPPDEGVLEVRPIVNGRDFLAEVVPGGVGGSRYLGVGPRDLLDHNGPLHATAMPHEVRLAWSGCGVEECCGALYMTVTRDGDHVVWAGWRDLANQDFDLPELRFTTGQYEAEVLRAGEDRSWEWPAGAVARLLEAGLRRREDWLVRWDCALEGVWASRKEPDRIHVVLMHPRNRADADLPWLQFGMTLPISADAPSVQAELLEARLTAGDPRATAEVWGGSHDAEQLGYPWPPVDPLLM
;
A
#
# COMPACT_ATOMS: atom_id res chain seq x y z
N MET A 1 37.56 -1.84 14.89
CA MET A 1 36.66 -0.71 15.19
C MET A 1 35.36 -1.03 14.49
N THR A 2 34.35 -1.51 15.21
CA THR A 2 33.03 -1.79 14.61
C THR A 2 32.40 -0.45 14.23
N PRO A 3 31.92 -0.26 13.00
CA PRO A 3 31.27 0.99 12.60
C PRO A 3 30.08 1.25 13.52
N ARG A 4 29.85 2.53 13.84
CA ARG A 4 28.71 2.96 14.65
C ARG A 4 27.42 2.61 13.90
N PRO A 5 26.38 2.08 14.56
CA PRO A 5 25.11 1.81 13.90
C PRO A 5 24.47 3.11 13.39
N ASP A 6 23.82 2.99 12.24
CA ASP A 6 23.01 4.03 11.63
C ASP A 6 21.76 4.30 12.48
N LEU A 7 21.23 5.52 12.34
CA LEU A 7 19.99 5.95 12.98
C LEU A 7 18.91 6.15 11.92
N LEU A 8 17.78 5.46 12.07
CA LEU A 8 16.62 5.62 11.20
C LEU A 8 15.59 6.58 11.80
N THR A 9 15.02 7.45 10.98
CA THR A 9 13.75 8.13 11.25
C THR A 9 12.90 8.08 9.99
N LEU A 10 11.66 7.64 10.08
CA LEU A 10 10.68 7.57 9.01
C LEU A 10 9.79 8.80 9.08
N SER A 11 9.95 9.68 8.10
CA SER A 11 9.10 10.85 7.92
C SER A 11 7.99 10.53 6.93
N ILE A 12 6.76 10.99 7.19
CA ILE A 12 5.64 10.80 6.26
C ILE A 12 5.42 12.13 5.56
N ALA A 13 5.80 12.20 4.28
CA ALA A 13 5.56 13.38 3.48
C ALA A 13 4.10 13.40 3.02
N CYS A 14 3.41 14.49 3.36
CA CYS A 14 2.02 14.74 2.99
C CYS A 14 1.93 16.03 2.18
N PRO A 15 2.36 16.02 0.91
CA PRO A 15 2.21 17.18 0.03
C PRO A 15 0.73 17.47 -0.20
N PRO A 16 0.34 18.71 -0.59
CA PRO A 16 -1.03 19.01 -0.98
C PRO A 16 -1.57 18.01 -2.03
N PRO A 17 -2.89 17.74 -2.06
CA PRO A 17 -3.48 16.71 -2.92
C PRO A 17 -3.17 16.84 -4.41
N ASP A 18 -2.98 18.07 -4.89
CA ASP A 18 -2.68 18.38 -6.29
C ASP A 18 -1.17 18.40 -6.60
N GLU A 19 -0.32 18.30 -5.57
CA GLU A 19 1.12 18.45 -5.67
C GLU A 19 1.89 17.13 -5.48
N GLY A 20 1.23 16.07 -4.98
CA GLY A 20 1.88 14.77 -4.86
C GLY A 20 1.04 13.71 -4.15
N VAL A 21 1.69 12.60 -3.82
CA VAL A 21 1.13 11.47 -3.08
C VAL A 21 1.72 11.39 -1.68
N LEU A 22 1.08 10.62 -0.80
CA LEU A 22 1.68 10.29 0.49
C LEU A 22 2.84 9.33 0.28
N GLU A 23 3.97 9.62 0.90
CA GLU A 23 5.16 8.79 0.81
C GLU A 23 5.91 8.71 2.15
N VAL A 24 6.49 7.55 2.42
CA VAL A 24 7.43 7.38 3.53
C VAL A 24 8.83 7.75 3.06
N ARG A 25 9.49 8.63 3.82
CA ARG A 25 10.84 9.14 3.58
C ARG A 25 11.77 8.66 4.70
N PRO A 26 12.67 7.70 4.43
CA PRO A 26 13.70 7.32 5.37
C PRO A 26 14.74 8.43 5.51
N ILE A 27 14.89 8.91 6.73
CA ILE A 27 15.93 9.83 7.15
C ILE A 27 16.99 9.00 7.87
N VAL A 28 18.12 8.76 7.21
CA VAL A 28 19.22 7.95 7.74
C VAL A 28 20.34 8.87 8.19
N ASN A 29 20.69 8.80 9.47
CA ASN A 29 21.69 9.68 10.09
C ASN A 29 21.39 11.18 9.87
N GLY A 30 20.10 11.54 9.89
CA GLY A 30 19.64 12.93 9.71
C GLY A 30 19.54 13.39 8.25
N ARG A 31 19.72 12.51 7.27
CA ARG A 31 19.71 12.85 5.84
C ARG A 31 18.63 12.07 5.10
N ASP A 32 17.92 12.73 4.20
CA ASP A 32 16.89 12.11 3.38
C ASP A 32 17.53 11.13 2.40
N PHE A 33 17.34 9.83 2.68
CA PHE A 33 17.99 8.76 1.95
C PHE A 33 17.59 8.76 0.47
N LEU A 34 16.30 8.93 0.16
CA LEU A 34 15.82 8.89 -1.24
C LEU A 34 16.31 10.10 -2.04
N ALA A 35 16.40 11.28 -1.42
CA ALA A 35 16.95 12.46 -2.07
C ALA A 35 18.46 12.35 -2.34
N GLU A 36 19.20 11.62 -1.50
CA GLU A 36 20.65 11.43 -1.67
C GLU A 36 20.99 10.36 -2.71
N VAL A 37 20.33 9.20 -2.67
CA VAL A 37 20.75 8.02 -3.45
C VAL A 37 20.14 7.98 -4.84
N VAL A 38 18.95 8.54 -5.01
CA VAL A 38 18.27 8.65 -6.30
C VAL A 38 17.82 10.10 -6.53
N PRO A 39 18.77 11.06 -6.64
CA PRO A 39 18.44 12.48 -6.74
C PRO A 39 17.71 12.81 -8.06
N GLY A 40 16.86 13.82 -8.01
CA GLY A 40 16.11 14.34 -9.18
C GLY A 40 14.61 14.44 -8.89
N GLY A 41 13.78 14.62 -9.91
CA GLY A 41 12.32 14.48 -9.78
C GLY A 41 11.60 15.46 -8.83
N VAL A 42 10.31 15.19 -8.59
CA VAL A 42 9.46 15.96 -7.66
C VAL A 42 9.80 15.55 -6.22
N GLY A 43 9.90 16.50 -5.29
CA GLY A 43 10.29 16.20 -3.91
C GLY A 43 11.77 15.82 -3.72
N GLY A 44 12.61 16.12 -4.73
CA GLY A 44 14.07 15.95 -4.66
C GLY A 44 14.57 14.52 -4.87
N SER A 45 13.67 13.56 -5.13
CA SER A 45 14.01 12.20 -5.54
C SER A 45 13.39 11.83 -6.89
N ARG A 46 14.12 11.03 -7.69
CA ARG A 46 13.62 10.44 -8.94
C ARG A 46 12.45 9.50 -8.69
N TYR A 47 12.40 8.87 -7.52
CA TYR A 47 11.35 7.94 -7.13
C TYR A 47 10.51 8.53 -6.00
N LEU A 48 9.23 8.19 -6.02
CA LEU A 48 8.30 8.46 -4.94
C LEU A 48 8.44 7.34 -3.91
N GLY A 49 8.55 7.71 -2.64
CA GLY A 49 8.53 6.74 -1.55
C GLY A 49 7.19 5.98 -1.56
N VAL A 50 7.22 4.70 -1.18
CA VAL A 50 5.98 3.93 -1.05
C VAL A 50 5.14 4.51 0.10
N GLY A 51 3.81 4.45 -0.04
CA GLY A 51 2.89 5.04 0.91
C GLY A 51 2.94 4.38 2.30
N PRO A 52 2.52 5.10 3.36
CA PRO A 52 2.57 4.58 4.73
C PRO A 52 1.72 3.32 4.92
N ARG A 53 0.62 3.17 4.18
CA ARG A 53 -0.24 1.98 4.27
C ARG A 53 0.46 0.70 3.79
N ASP A 54 1.31 0.81 2.77
CA ASP A 54 1.96 -0.36 2.18
C ASP A 54 3.25 -0.71 2.92
N LEU A 55 3.93 0.26 3.54
CA LEU A 55 5.20 0.06 4.25
C LEU A 55 5.05 -0.16 5.76
N LEU A 56 4.08 0.49 6.41
CA LEU A 56 4.02 0.65 7.88
C LEU A 56 2.77 0.02 8.53
N ASP A 57 1.98 -0.76 7.78
CA ASP A 57 0.90 -1.53 8.40
C ASP A 57 1.48 -2.59 9.38
N HIS A 58 0.64 -3.20 10.22
CA HIS A 58 1.08 -4.09 11.30
C HIS A 58 1.94 -5.29 10.84
N ASN A 59 1.75 -5.74 9.59
CA ASN A 59 2.55 -6.77 8.93
C ASN A 59 3.30 -6.21 7.71
N GLY A 60 3.54 -4.90 7.71
CA GLY A 60 4.22 -4.19 6.64
C GLY A 60 5.66 -4.69 6.44
N PRO A 61 6.20 -4.51 5.22
CA PRO A 61 7.49 -5.05 4.82
C PRO A 61 8.68 -4.39 5.55
N LEU A 62 8.49 -3.29 6.28
CA LEU A 62 9.55 -2.74 7.13
C LEU A 62 9.68 -3.44 8.50
N HIS A 63 8.78 -4.36 8.86
CA HIS A 63 8.96 -5.15 10.07
C HIS A 63 10.07 -6.20 9.87
N ALA A 64 11.17 -6.07 10.62
CA ALA A 64 12.28 -7.01 10.56
C ALA A 64 11.90 -8.38 11.14
N THR A 65 11.54 -9.33 10.26
CA THR A 65 11.22 -10.71 10.62
C THR A 65 12.47 -11.58 10.75
N ALA A 66 12.30 -12.84 11.16
CA ALA A 66 13.38 -13.82 11.23
C ALA A 66 13.93 -14.23 9.85
N MET A 67 13.15 -14.05 8.77
CA MET A 67 13.61 -14.33 7.41
C MET A 67 13.95 -13.04 6.67
N PRO A 68 15.10 -12.97 5.98
CA PRO A 68 15.37 -11.91 5.02
C PRO A 68 14.25 -11.79 3.99
N HIS A 69 13.81 -10.58 3.69
CA HIS A 69 12.77 -10.33 2.71
C HIS A 69 13.01 -9.01 1.97
N GLU A 70 12.60 -8.98 0.70
CA GLU A 70 12.72 -7.80 -0.15
C GLU A 70 11.61 -6.80 0.16
N VAL A 71 11.94 -5.51 0.08
CA VAL A 71 11.06 -4.38 0.36
C VAL A 71 11.20 -3.38 -0.77
N ARG A 72 10.08 -3.04 -1.41
CA ARG A 72 10.01 -1.91 -2.33
C ARG A 72 9.95 -0.62 -1.53
N LEU A 73 11.04 0.14 -1.53
CA LEU A 73 11.14 1.37 -0.75
C LEU A 73 10.56 2.58 -1.51
N ALA A 74 10.81 2.64 -2.81
CA ALA A 74 10.37 3.73 -3.66
C ALA A 74 10.13 3.25 -5.09
N TRP A 75 9.32 3.98 -5.84
CA TRP A 75 8.99 3.65 -7.22
C TRP A 75 8.72 4.92 -8.04
N SER A 76 8.83 4.80 -9.35
CA SER A 76 8.62 5.91 -10.29
C SER A 76 7.17 6.40 -10.41
N GLY A 77 6.20 5.65 -9.88
CA GLY A 77 4.78 6.03 -9.91
C GLY A 77 4.07 5.78 -11.26
N CYS A 78 4.77 5.26 -12.28
CA CYS A 78 4.20 5.11 -13.64
C CYS A 78 3.43 3.78 -13.86
N GLY A 79 3.23 2.95 -12.83
CA GLY A 79 2.53 1.66 -12.95
C GLY A 79 3.33 0.53 -13.61
N VAL A 80 4.40 0.83 -14.35
CA VAL A 80 5.27 -0.16 -15.02
C VAL A 80 6.68 -0.08 -14.46
N GLU A 81 6.99 -0.95 -13.52
CA GLU A 81 8.24 -0.89 -12.76
C GLU A 81 9.47 -1.24 -13.59
N GLU A 82 9.35 -2.15 -14.57
CA GLU A 82 10.49 -2.54 -15.40
C GLU A 82 10.92 -1.43 -16.38
N CYS A 83 10.03 -0.50 -16.70
CA CYS A 83 10.29 0.60 -17.63
C CYS A 83 10.75 1.87 -16.91
N CYS A 84 10.09 2.22 -15.81
CA CYS A 84 10.31 3.51 -15.14
C CYS A 84 11.13 3.39 -13.84
N GLY A 85 11.37 2.19 -13.35
CA GLY A 85 12.23 1.94 -12.20
C GLY A 85 11.50 1.89 -10.86
N ALA A 86 12.10 1.14 -9.94
CA ALA A 86 11.75 1.05 -8.54
C ALA A 86 12.99 0.66 -7.73
N LEU A 87 13.06 1.16 -6.49
CA LEU A 87 14.13 0.92 -5.55
C LEU A 87 13.71 -0.13 -4.53
N TYR A 88 14.45 -1.24 -4.53
CA TYR A 88 14.27 -2.35 -3.62
C TYR A 88 15.47 -2.48 -2.66
N MET A 89 15.22 -3.03 -1.49
CA MET A 89 16.23 -3.47 -0.54
C MET A 89 15.80 -4.75 0.18
N THR A 90 16.76 -5.47 0.74
CA THR A 90 16.49 -6.60 1.64
C THR A 90 16.59 -6.15 3.09
N VAL A 91 15.55 -6.41 3.86
CA VAL A 91 15.54 -6.21 5.32
C VAL A 91 15.90 -7.54 5.99
N THR A 92 16.97 -7.54 6.77
CA THR A 92 17.43 -8.73 7.51
C THR A 92 17.61 -8.40 8.98
N ARG A 93 17.10 -9.25 9.86
CA ARG A 93 17.44 -9.22 11.29
C ARG A 93 18.71 -10.04 11.51
N ASP A 94 19.78 -9.37 11.93
CA ASP A 94 21.09 -9.97 12.20
C ASP A 94 21.49 -9.68 13.65
N GLY A 95 21.13 -10.60 14.55
CA GLY A 95 21.41 -10.48 15.98
C GLY A 95 20.73 -9.26 16.61
N ASP A 96 21.55 -8.33 17.11
CA ASP A 96 21.15 -7.04 17.70
C ASP A 96 21.03 -5.91 16.66
N HIS A 97 21.16 -6.23 15.38
CA HIS A 97 21.03 -5.29 14.28
C HIS A 97 19.89 -5.66 13.32
N VAL A 98 19.36 -4.64 12.66
CA VAL A 98 18.60 -4.76 11.42
C VAL A 98 19.44 -4.18 10.30
N VAL A 99 19.60 -4.94 9.23
CA VAL A 99 20.46 -4.59 8.09
C VAL A 99 19.59 -4.34 6.88
N TRP A 100 19.81 -3.21 6.22
CA TRP A 100 19.30 -2.90 4.88
C TRP A 100 20.45 -3.10 3.89
N ALA A 101 20.30 -4.06 2.99
CA ALA A 101 21.33 -4.46 2.03
C ALA A 101 20.69 -4.97 0.72
N GLY A 102 21.51 -5.43 -0.23
CA GLY A 102 21.01 -6.02 -1.48
C GLY A 102 20.16 -5.04 -2.29
N TRP A 103 20.61 -3.79 -2.34
CA TRP A 103 19.93 -2.70 -3.03
C TRP A 103 19.79 -3.02 -4.51
N ARG A 104 18.63 -2.68 -5.09
CA ARG A 104 18.37 -2.91 -6.50
C ARG A 104 17.52 -1.79 -7.07
N ASP A 105 18.02 -1.16 -8.11
CA ASP A 105 17.26 -0.21 -8.93
C ASP A 105 16.92 -0.88 -10.26
N LEU A 106 15.63 -1.09 -10.54
CA LEU A 106 15.20 -1.73 -11.79
C LEU A 106 15.59 -0.93 -13.05
N ALA A 107 15.74 0.39 -12.94
CA ALA A 107 16.15 1.23 -14.08
C ALA A 107 17.68 1.37 -14.19
N ASN A 108 18.44 0.94 -13.18
CA ASN A 108 19.89 1.05 -13.15
C ASN A 108 20.52 -0.22 -12.56
N GLN A 109 20.94 -1.14 -13.44
CA GLN A 109 21.49 -2.44 -13.04
C GLN A 109 22.84 -2.35 -12.30
N ASP A 110 23.58 -1.25 -12.49
CA ASP A 110 24.85 -1.00 -11.82
C ASP A 110 24.67 -0.25 -10.49
N PHE A 111 23.43 -0.10 -10.01
CA PHE A 111 23.13 0.56 -8.75
C PHE A 111 23.61 -0.29 -7.57
N ASP A 112 24.56 0.25 -6.82
CA ASP A 112 25.09 -0.36 -5.61
C ASP A 112 25.19 0.69 -4.49
N LEU A 113 24.87 0.27 -3.28
CA LEU A 113 24.90 1.09 -2.09
C LEU A 113 25.45 0.29 -0.92
N PRO A 114 26.16 0.95 0.02
CA PRO A 114 26.63 0.28 1.22
C PRO A 114 25.45 -0.24 2.05
N GLU A 115 25.72 -1.29 2.82
CA GLU A 115 24.78 -1.77 3.83
C GLU A 115 24.55 -0.69 4.89
N LEU A 116 23.30 -0.53 5.32
CA LEU A 116 22.94 0.26 6.48
C LEU A 116 22.63 -0.68 7.65
N ARG A 117 23.16 -0.38 8.83
CA ARG A 117 23.04 -1.23 10.02
C ARG A 117 22.47 -0.45 11.18
N PHE A 118 21.23 -0.74 11.55
CA PHE A 118 20.53 -0.12 12.66
C PHE A 118 20.57 -1.04 13.87
N THR A 119 20.60 -0.50 15.09
CA THR A 119 20.32 -1.35 16.27
C THR A 119 18.86 -1.79 16.23
N THR A 120 18.57 -3.06 16.53
CA THR A 120 17.21 -3.59 16.45
C THR A 120 16.21 -2.80 17.28
N GLY A 121 16.57 -2.44 18.52
CA GLY A 121 15.66 -1.69 19.40
C GLY A 121 15.29 -0.30 18.85
N GLN A 122 16.25 0.41 18.25
CA GLN A 122 15.97 1.70 17.62
C GLN A 122 15.09 1.56 16.38
N TYR A 123 15.42 0.58 15.53
CA TYR A 123 14.71 0.33 14.29
C TYR A 123 13.25 -0.05 14.54
N GLU A 124 13.00 -1.03 15.41
CA GLU A 124 11.65 -1.51 15.72
C GLU A 124 10.80 -0.42 16.40
N ALA A 125 11.40 0.34 17.32
CA ALA A 125 10.70 1.46 17.95
C ALA A 125 10.30 2.53 16.92
N GLU A 126 11.16 2.79 15.94
CA GLU A 126 10.87 3.78 14.90
C GLU A 126 9.82 3.29 13.90
N VAL A 127 9.89 2.04 13.45
CA VAL A 127 8.86 1.44 12.58
C VAL A 127 7.51 1.44 13.30
N LEU A 128 7.47 1.08 14.59
CA LEU A 128 6.25 1.12 15.38
C LEU A 128 5.73 2.56 15.52
N ARG A 129 6.58 3.52 15.90
CA ARG A 129 6.20 4.94 16.05
C ARG A 129 5.63 5.51 14.76
N ALA A 130 6.30 5.30 13.63
CA ALA A 130 5.83 5.76 12.33
C ALA A 130 4.55 5.02 11.90
N GLY A 131 4.47 3.73 12.21
CA GLY A 131 3.30 2.90 12.01
C GLY A 131 2.12 3.27 12.91
N GLU A 132 2.31 4.00 14.01
CA GLU A 132 1.24 4.54 14.87
C GLU A 132 0.89 5.99 14.55
N ASP A 133 1.76 6.72 13.84
CA ASP A 133 1.51 8.09 13.43
C ASP A 133 0.34 8.17 12.46
N ARG A 134 -0.67 8.96 12.82
CA ARG A 134 -1.88 9.21 12.02
C ARG A 134 -2.10 10.71 11.76
N SER A 135 -1.14 11.58 12.07
CA SER A 135 -1.33 13.02 11.89
C SER A 135 -1.46 13.44 10.41
N TRP A 136 -1.03 12.57 9.49
CA TRP A 136 -1.14 12.75 8.04
C TRP A 136 -2.47 12.24 7.47
N GLU A 137 -3.25 11.48 8.24
CA GLU A 137 -4.47 10.82 7.78
C GLU A 137 -5.63 11.82 7.74
N TRP A 138 -6.37 11.83 6.63
CA TRP A 138 -7.59 12.63 6.48
C TRP A 138 -8.83 11.74 6.73
N PRO A 139 -10.04 12.31 6.94
CA PRO A 139 -11.21 11.55 7.38
C PRO A 139 -11.54 10.32 6.53
N ALA A 140 -11.59 10.46 5.20
CA ALA A 140 -11.85 9.32 4.31
C ALA A 140 -10.73 8.27 4.35
N GLY A 141 -9.46 8.68 4.51
CA GLY A 141 -8.34 7.76 4.73
C GLY A 141 -8.53 6.92 6.00
N ALA A 142 -8.94 7.56 7.10
CA ALA A 142 -9.21 6.88 8.36
C ALA A 142 -10.40 5.90 8.25
N VAL A 143 -11.49 6.30 7.57
CA VAL A 143 -12.64 5.40 7.34
C VAL A 143 -12.20 4.21 6.50
N ALA A 144 -11.47 4.42 5.39
CA ALA A 144 -11.01 3.36 4.51
C ALA A 144 -10.15 2.32 5.27
N ARG A 145 -9.17 2.78 6.05
CA ARG A 145 -8.32 1.91 6.86
C ARG A 145 -9.10 1.10 7.90
N LEU A 146 -10.00 1.76 8.64
CA LEU A 146 -10.80 1.10 9.67
C LEU A 146 -11.79 0.09 9.08
N LEU A 147 -12.45 0.46 7.98
CA LEU A 147 -13.36 -0.42 7.25
C LEU A 147 -12.62 -1.63 6.68
N GLU A 148 -11.46 -1.42 6.06
CA GLU A 148 -10.64 -2.53 5.55
C GLU A 148 -10.24 -3.51 6.67
N ALA A 149 -9.77 -2.99 7.80
CA ALA A 149 -9.43 -3.82 8.95
C ALA A 149 -10.64 -4.58 9.50
N GLY A 150 -11.83 -3.97 9.48
CA GLY A 150 -13.10 -4.62 9.81
C GLY A 150 -13.43 -5.76 8.87
N LEU A 151 -13.47 -5.48 7.56
CA LEU A 151 -13.80 -6.46 6.52
C LEU A 151 -12.79 -7.62 6.47
N ARG A 152 -11.48 -7.37 6.66
CA ARG A 152 -10.46 -8.43 6.71
C ARG A 152 -10.68 -9.41 7.87
N ARG A 153 -11.31 -9.00 8.97
CA ARG A 153 -11.69 -9.89 10.08
C ARG A 153 -12.92 -10.75 9.80
N ARG A 154 -13.66 -10.48 8.72
CA ARG A 154 -14.90 -11.16 8.33
C ARG A 154 -14.67 -12.19 7.23
N GLU A 155 -13.80 -13.17 7.52
CA GLU A 155 -13.47 -14.24 6.57
C GLU A 155 -14.70 -15.05 6.16
N ASP A 156 -15.65 -15.25 7.07
CA ASP A 156 -16.91 -15.96 6.88
C ASP A 156 -17.76 -15.33 5.75
N TRP A 157 -17.85 -14.00 5.75
CA TRP A 157 -18.58 -13.24 4.75
C TRP A 157 -17.90 -13.33 3.37
N LEU A 158 -16.59 -13.18 3.32
CA LEU A 158 -15.81 -13.31 2.08
C LEU A 158 -15.90 -14.73 1.49
N VAL A 159 -15.82 -15.77 2.33
CA VAL A 159 -16.00 -17.17 1.89
C VAL A 159 -17.41 -17.41 1.38
N ARG A 160 -18.43 -16.93 2.10
CA ARG A 160 -19.84 -17.14 1.74
C ARG A 160 -20.18 -16.65 0.33
N TRP A 161 -19.57 -15.54 -0.08
CA TRP A 161 -19.82 -14.93 -1.38
C TRP A 161 -18.72 -15.19 -2.42
N ASP A 162 -17.78 -16.08 -2.10
CA ASP A 162 -16.61 -16.39 -2.93
C ASP A 162 -15.87 -15.13 -3.43
N CYS A 163 -15.67 -14.19 -2.52
CA CYS A 163 -14.99 -12.93 -2.79
C CYS A 163 -13.68 -12.83 -1.99
N ALA A 164 -12.69 -12.14 -2.55
CA ALA A 164 -11.50 -11.65 -1.83
C ALA A 164 -11.58 -10.12 -1.72
N LEU A 165 -11.19 -9.56 -0.57
CA LEU A 165 -11.00 -8.12 -0.43
C LEU A 165 -9.63 -7.74 -0.99
N GLU A 166 -9.64 -6.97 -2.08
CA GLU A 166 -8.42 -6.40 -2.64
C GLU A 166 -7.94 -5.23 -1.75
N GLY A 167 -8.83 -4.28 -1.47
CA GLY A 167 -8.55 -3.18 -0.56
C GLY A 167 -9.70 -2.19 -0.46
N VAL A 168 -9.52 -1.22 0.45
CA VAL A 168 -10.37 -0.04 0.55
C VAL A 168 -9.52 1.20 0.35
N TRP A 169 -9.84 2.00 -0.65
CA TRP A 169 -9.04 3.14 -1.10
C TRP A 169 -9.75 4.45 -0.80
N ALA A 170 -8.96 5.46 -0.44
CA ALA A 170 -9.42 6.83 -0.32
C ALA A 170 -8.50 7.72 -1.15
N SER A 171 -9.08 8.58 -1.97
CA SER A 171 -8.33 9.59 -2.72
C SER A 171 -8.32 10.90 -1.95
N ARG A 172 -7.18 11.59 -1.90
CA ARG A 172 -7.12 12.96 -1.37
C ARG A 172 -7.77 13.99 -2.32
N LYS A 173 -7.97 13.62 -3.59
CA LYS A 173 -8.66 14.43 -4.60
C LYS A 173 -10.18 14.30 -4.52
N GLU A 174 -10.66 13.23 -3.89
CA GLU A 174 -12.09 12.95 -3.67
C GLU A 174 -12.33 12.67 -2.18
N PRO A 175 -12.15 13.68 -1.31
CA PRO A 175 -12.12 13.50 0.14
C PRO A 175 -13.48 13.08 0.74
N ASP A 176 -14.55 13.16 -0.03
CA ASP A 176 -15.92 12.79 0.34
C ASP A 176 -16.27 11.33 -0.01
N ARG A 177 -15.32 10.54 -0.53
CA ARG A 177 -15.58 9.18 -1.02
C ARG A 177 -14.47 8.19 -0.65
N ILE A 178 -14.87 6.93 -0.54
CA ILE A 178 -13.97 5.78 -0.54
C ILE A 178 -14.43 4.75 -1.55
N HIS A 179 -13.50 3.89 -1.95
CA HIS A 179 -13.72 2.80 -2.88
C HIS A 179 -13.42 1.47 -2.20
N VAL A 180 -14.38 0.56 -2.16
CA VAL A 180 -14.17 -0.83 -1.71
C VAL A 180 -14.04 -1.70 -2.95
N VAL A 181 -12.94 -2.44 -3.04
CA VAL A 181 -12.62 -3.28 -4.20
C VAL A 181 -12.56 -4.75 -3.78
N LEU A 182 -13.37 -5.56 -4.45
CA LEU A 182 -13.48 -7.00 -4.23
C LEU A 182 -13.13 -7.76 -5.51
N MET A 183 -12.59 -8.95 -5.34
CA MET A 183 -12.27 -9.86 -6.43
C MET A 183 -13.12 -11.11 -6.33
N HIS A 184 -13.54 -11.64 -7.47
CA HIS A 184 -14.31 -12.88 -7.58
C HIS A 184 -13.81 -13.71 -8.77
N PRO A 185 -13.57 -15.02 -8.64
CA PRO A 185 -13.63 -15.81 -7.40
C PRO A 185 -12.51 -15.46 -6.43
N ARG A 186 -12.64 -15.87 -5.16
CA ARG A 186 -11.65 -15.60 -4.11
C ARG A 186 -10.29 -16.24 -4.42
N ASN A 187 -10.30 -17.45 -4.97
CA ASN A 187 -9.09 -18.19 -5.29
C ASN A 187 -8.68 -17.96 -6.74
N ARG A 188 -7.52 -17.32 -6.94
CA ARG A 188 -6.91 -17.04 -8.24
C ARG A 188 -5.59 -17.79 -8.44
N ALA A 189 -5.42 -18.95 -7.80
CA ALA A 189 -4.20 -19.75 -7.94
C ALA A 189 -3.91 -20.15 -9.40
N ASP A 190 -4.95 -20.17 -10.24
CA ASP A 190 -4.85 -20.39 -11.67
C ASP A 190 -5.16 -19.07 -12.41
N ALA A 191 -4.18 -18.55 -13.14
CA ALA A 191 -4.28 -17.29 -13.87
C ALA A 191 -5.17 -17.40 -15.12
N ASP A 192 -5.43 -18.62 -15.59
CA ASP A 192 -6.24 -18.89 -16.78
C ASP A 192 -7.75 -18.94 -16.45
N LEU A 193 -8.11 -18.96 -15.16
CA LEU A 193 -9.51 -18.93 -14.75
C LEU A 193 -10.10 -17.52 -14.82
N PRO A 194 -11.39 -17.41 -15.20
CA PRO A 194 -12.03 -16.11 -15.30
C PRO A 194 -12.14 -15.45 -13.93
N TRP A 195 -11.98 -14.13 -13.91
CA TRP A 195 -12.10 -13.32 -12.69
C TRP A 195 -12.75 -11.97 -12.99
N LEU A 196 -13.35 -11.37 -11.96
CA LEU A 196 -13.98 -10.06 -11.95
C LEU A 196 -13.47 -9.25 -10.77
N GLN A 197 -13.32 -7.95 -11.00
CA GLN A 197 -13.14 -6.93 -9.98
C GLN A 197 -14.44 -6.16 -9.83
N PHE A 198 -14.96 -6.15 -8.61
CA PHE A 198 -16.13 -5.39 -8.21
C PHE A 198 -15.70 -4.19 -7.39
N GLY A 199 -16.21 -3.01 -7.74
CA GLY A 199 -15.97 -1.79 -7.00
C GLY A 199 -17.25 -1.17 -6.47
N MET A 200 -17.15 -0.59 -5.28
CA MET A 200 -18.22 0.16 -4.64
C MET A 200 -17.69 1.52 -4.23
N THR A 201 -18.33 2.58 -4.72
CA THR A 201 -18.05 3.96 -4.28
C THR A 201 -18.99 4.31 -3.14
N LEU A 202 -18.44 4.58 -1.96
CA LEU A 202 -19.18 4.86 -0.74
C LEU A 202 -18.96 6.32 -0.32
N PRO A 203 -20.02 7.10 -0.08
CA PRO A 203 -19.87 8.47 0.41
C PRO A 203 -19.42 8.47 1.87
N ILE A 204 -18.60 9.47 2.21
CA ILE A 204 -18.12 9.76 3.55
C ILE A 204 -18.81 11.01 4.08
N SER A 205 -19.22 10.97 5.34
CA SER A 205 -19.84 12.08 6.07
C SER A 205 -18.83 12.75 7.01
N ALA A 206 -19.29 13.75 7.76
CA ALA A 206 -18.49 14.42 8.79
C ALA A 206 -18.44 13.67 10.13
N ASP A 207 -19.13 12.53 10.27
CA ASP A 207 -19.15 11.75 11.51
C ASP A 207 -17.77 11.17 11.84
N ALA A 208 -17.60 10.72 13.10
CA ALA A 208 -16.35 10.10 13.53
C ALA A 208 -15.97 8.90 12.63
N PRO A 209 -14.71 8.80 12.14
CA PRO A 209 -14.31 7.75 11.20
C PRO A 209 -14.62 6.32 11.65
N SER A 210 -14.49 6.03 12.95
CA SER A 210 -14.82 4.72 13.52
C SER A 210 -16.31 4.38 13.40
N VAL A 211 -17.19 5.32 13.71
CA VAL A 211 -18.65 5.14 13.61
C VAL A 211 -19.04 4.89 12.15
N GLN A 212 -18.48 5.66 11.22
CA GLN A 212 -18.74 5.46 9.79
C GLN A 212 -18.25 4.09 9.31
N ALA A 213 -17.04 3.67 9.69
CA ALA A 213 -16.49 2.38 9.32
C ALA A 213 -17.37 1.22 9.84
N GLU A 214 -17.83 1.27 11.09
CA GLU A 214 -18.73 0.25 11.66
C GLU A 214 -20.07 0.18 10.92
N LEU A 215 -20.67 1.33 10.60
CA LEU A 215 -21.93 1.38 9.86
C LEU A 215 -21.78 0.84 8.42
N LEU A 216 -20.70 1.20 7.74
CA LEU A 216 -20.40 0.71 6.40
C LEU A 216 -20.09 -0.80 6.41
N GLU A 217 -19.34 -1.29 7.39
CA GLU A 217 -19.08 -2.73 7.56
C GLU A 217 -20.39 -3.50 7.76
N ALA A 218 -21.26 -3.02 8.66
CA ALA A 218 -22.56 -3.65 8.92
C ALA A 218 -23.42 -3.68 7.64
N ARG A 219 -23.43 -2.58 6.86
CA ARG A 219 -24.17 -2.49 5.60
C ARG A 219 -23.63 -3.47 4.55
N LEU A 220 -22.32 -3.51 4.35
CA LEU A 220 -21.68 -4.37 3.34
C LEU A 220 -21.83 -5.85 3.69
N THR A 221 -21.76 -6.19 4.97
CA THR A 221 -21.81 -7.58 5.43
C THR A 221 -23.23 -8.12 5.63
N ALA A 222 -24.26 -7.30 5.45
CA ALA A 222 -25.67 -7.70 5.56
C ALA A 222 -26.15 -8.60 4.40
N GLY A 223 -25.45 -8.61 3.26
CA GLY A 223 -25.87 -9.33 2.07
C GLY A 223 -24.70 -9.67 1.13
N ASP A 224 -25.03 -10.00 -0.13
CA ASP A 224 -24.06 -10.18 -1.20
C ASP A 224 -23.46 -8.82 -1.60
N PRO A 225 -22.15 -8.58 -1.42
CA PRO A 225 -21.55 -7.31 -1.80
C PRO A 225 -21.67 -7.01 -3.30
N ARG A 226 -21.75 -8.04 -4.14
CA ARG A 226 -21.79 -7.90 -5.60
C ARG A 226 -23.13 -7.34 -6.08
N ALA A 227 -24.19 -7.48 -5.28
CA ALA A 227 -25.53 -7.00 -5.64
C ALA A 227 -25.61 -5.47 -5.77
N THR A 228 -24.70 -4.75 -5.12
CA THR A 228 -24.63 -3.27 -5.14
C THR A 228 -23.31 -2.75 -5.68
N ALA A 229 -22.47 -3.63 -6.24
CA ALA A 229 -21.17 -3.28 -6.79
C ALA A 229 -21.23 -3.16 -8.31
N GLU A 230 -20.34 -2.34 -8.86
CA GLU A 230 -20.10 -2.23 -10.29
C GLU A 230 -18.94 -3.13 -10.69
N VAL A 231 -18.96 -3.68 -11.90
CA VAL A 231 -17.78 -4.36 -12.45
C VAL A 231 -16.81 -3.29 -12.94
N TRP A 232 -15.60 -3.28 -12.40
CA TRP A 232 -14.52 -2.35 -12.79
C TRP A 232 -13.46 -3.00 -13.66
N GLY A 233 -13.37 -4.33 -13.64
CA GLY A 233 -12.40 -5.08 -14.43
C GLY A 233 -12.57 -6.58 -14.30
N GLY A 234 -11.65 -7.33 -14.91
CA GLY A 234 -11.70 -8.79 -14.95
C GLY A 234 -10.84 -9.40 -16.06
N SER A 235 -11.07 -10.67 -16.36
CA SER A 235 -10.51 -11.37 -17.52
C SER A 235 -11.41 -11.25 -18.76
N HIS A 236 -10.86 -11.43 -19.96
CA HIS A 236 -11.63 -11.46 -21.22
C HIS A 236 -12.84 -12.43 -21.20
N ASP A 237 -12.74 -13.53 -20.46
CA ASP A 237 -13.79 -14.55 -20.37
C ASP A 237 -14.68 -14.40 -19.13
N ALA A 238 -14.65 -13.23 -18.48
CA ALA A 238 -15.35 -12.99 -17.21
C ALA A 238 -16.89 -13.06 -17.32
N GLU A 239 -17.46 -12.92 -18.52
CA GLU A 239 -18.89 -13.14 -18.77
C GLU A 239 -19.34 -14.56 -18.37
N GLN A 240 -18.41 -15.54 -18.38
CA GLN A 240 -18.69 -16.91 -17.92
C GLN A 240 -19.05 -16.97 -16.42
N LEU A 241 -18.71 -15.94 -15.64
CA LEU A 241 -19.09 -15.81 -14.23
C LEU A 241 -20.51 -15.24 -14.05
N GLY A 242 -21.23 -14.98 -15.14
CA GLY A 242 -22.64 -14.55 -15.11
C GLY A 242 -22.86 -13.06 -14.87
N TYR A 243 -21.84 -12.23 -15.06
CA TYR A 243 -21.92 -10.77 -14.94
C TYR A 243 -21.65 -10.09 -16.28
N PRO A 244 -22.40 -9.02 -16.62
CA PRO A 244 -22.11 -8.24 -17.81
C PRO A 244 -20.78 -7.50 -17.65
N TRP A 245 -19.93 -7.57 -18.67
CA TRP A 245 -18.72 -6.76 -18.74
C TRP A 245 -19.09 -5.27 -18.85
N PRO A 246 -18.41 -4.35 -18.15
CA PRO A 246 -18.68 -2.92 -18.29
C PRO A 246 -18.39 -2.51 -19.74
N PRO A 247 -19.24 -1.69 -20.37
CA PRO A 247 -18.97 -1.24 -21.73
C PRO A 247 -17.61 -0.55 -21.76
N VAL A 248 -16.73 -1.00 -22.65
CA VAL A 248 -15.45 -0.33 -22.90
C VAL A 248 -15.79 1.05 -23.47
N ASP A 249 -15.56 2.12 -22.73
CA ASP A 249 -15.68 3.47 -23.30
C ASP A 249 -14.51 3.66 -24.29
N PRO A 250 -14.76 3.78 -25.61
CA PRO A 250 -13.70 3.90 -26.61
C PRO A 250 -12.88 5.20 -26.48
N LEU A 251 -13.27 6.12 -25.60
CA LEU A 251 -12.62 7.42 -25.39
C LEU A 251 -11.51 7.41 -24.31
N LEU A 252 -11.26 6.27 -23.66
CA LEU A 252 -10.21 6.09 -22.65
C LEU A 252 -9.03 5.21 -23.11
N MET A 253 -8.90 4.96 -24.43
CA MET A 253 -7.68 4.40 -25.05
C MET A 253 -6.75 5.49 -25.57
#